data_AF-A0A7C5NJ45-F1
#
_entry.id   AF-A0A7C5NJ45-F1
#
_cell.length_a   1.000
_cell.length_b   1.000
_cell.length_c   1.000
_cell.angle_alpha   90.00
_cell.angle_beta   90.00
_cell.angle_gamma   90.00
#
_symmetry.space_group_name_H-M   'P 1'
#
loop_
_entity.id
_entity.type
_entity.pdbx_description
1 polymer ?
#
loop_
_entity_poly.entity_id
_entity_poly.type
_entity_poly.pdbx_seq_one_letter_code
_entity_poly.pdbx_strand_id
1 'polypeptide(L)'
;MRSQNSAITMSDHYENAPWEEALKNTANNSVYWNVHPTHSESMDIYTALNHISLIVRKFKRKLFENQTFETETKVLFRSSDKLNSIYFKSINQQELHGLQSFGFGYPLYIARHKKDKERLIVAPLFIWHLELKPDAQKHDKWHIIHRPEMPLSYNKYLIQYWKEEFKMDFRPMFEEFVRNKDQAHIRFNRFMEKMTSSLRADGLLPPNEILACPLQNTMAKMSRKSSFHWSGALSLFPPQMDRIFENLQAIPEKKIDSKETKTTTQLKQHPFSLWPNDPDQQDVLEAYPKEQSILIKAAIGAGKTYLISNIISNMLSNGKTCLVISPTTKTQKGIKEKFATHQLDKFLIALNDPILDKQKFRELVQLKLNQKTHYSTFHAGNYNNALSNATKAKTHLDSLYTSLRKIQFGPYTWEDTVGLFLGHQRLEAKELLEEFLKKEDFKLSYQEYVIILKDL
;
A
#
# COMPACT_ATOMS: atom_id res chain seq x y z
N MET A 1 -44.27 15.86 3.10
CA MET A 1 -44.62 16.61 1.87
C MET A 1 -43.82 17.90 1.92
N ARG A 2 -42.87 18.24 1.04
CA ARG A 2 -42.61 17.90 -0.36
C ARG A 2 -41.14 17.50 -0.55
N SER A 3 -40.92 16.47 -1.36
CA SER A 3 -39.65 16.14 -1.99
C SER A 3 -39.35 17.17 -3.09
N GLN A 4 -38.14 17.71 -3.14
CA GLN A 4 -37.58 18.25 -4.37
C GLN A 4 -36.46 17.31 -4.81
N ASN A 5 -36.82 16.44 -5.76
CA ASN A 5 -35.88 15.74 -6.62
C ASN A 5 -35.28 16.76 -7.59
N SER A 6 -34.00 17.10 -7.42
CA SER A 6 -33.18 17.57 -8.53
C SER A 6 -32.32 16.40 -9.00
N ALA A 7 -32.88 15.62 -9.93
CA ALA A 7 -32.12 14.69 -10.73
C ALA A 7 -31.19 15.52 -11.63
N ILE A 8 -29.93 15.67 -11.20
CA ILE A 8 -28.85 16.10 -12.08
C ILE A 8 -28.49 14.87 -12.91
N THR A 9 -29.14 14.73 -14.07
CA THR A 9 -28.64 13.92 -15.18
C THR A 9 -27.37 14.58 -15.70
N MET A 10 -26.22 14.20 -15.15
CA MET A 10 -24.94 14.45 -15.80
C MET A 10 -24.77 13.40 -16.89
N SER A 11 -24.93 13.89 -18.12
CA SER A 11 -24.67 13.17 -19.36
C SER A 11 -23.27 12.59 -19.39
N ASP A 12 -23.19 11.35 -19.85
CA ASP A 12 -21.98 10.67 -20.31
C ASP A 12 -21.03 11.63 -21.02
N HIS A 13 -19.83 11.82 -20.48
CA HIS A 13 -18.55 12.14 -21.14
C HIS A 13 -17.46 12.09 -20.05
N TYR A 14 -17.16 10.89 -19.55
CA TYR A 14 -15.93 10.68 -18.78
C TYR A 14 -14.74 10.68 -19.75
N GLU A 15 -14.19 11.87 -20.01
CA GLU A 15 -12.79 11.99 -20.39
C GLU A 15 -11.95 11.33 -19.27
N ASN A 16 -10.99 10.48 -19.65
CA ASN A 16 -10.21 9.63 -18.72
C ASN A 16 -9.77 10.43 -17.48
N ALA A 17 -10.02 9.90 -16.28
CA ALA A 17 -9.70 10.62 -15.06
C ALA A 17 -8.18 10.89 -14.96
N PRO A 18 -7.73 12.04 -14.41
CA PRO A 18 -6.31 12.43 -14.39
C PRO A 18 -5.36 11.38 -13.78
N TRP A 19 -5.87 10.55 -12.86
CA TRP A 19 -5.12 9.45 -12.27
C TRP A 19 -4.93 8.26 -13.24
N GLU A 20 -5.86 8.01 -14.16
CA GLU A 20 -5.71 6.99 -15.22
C GLU A 20 -4.64 7.40 -16.23
N GLU A 21 -4.59 8.69 -16.59
CA GLU A 21 -3.57 9.23 -17.48
C GLU A 21 -2.19 9.21 -16.83
N ALA A 22 -2.09 9.56 -15.55
CA ALA A 22 -0.87 9.42 -14.76
C ALA A 22 -0.40 7.95 -14.66
N LEU A 23 -1.32 7.00 -14.48
CA LEU A 23 -1.01 5.57 -14.48
C LEU A 23 -0.58 5.06 -15.86
N LYS A 24 -1.23 5.50 -16.94
CA LYS A 24 -0.82 5.17 -18.33
C LYS A 24 0.58 5.74 -18.63
N ASN A 25 0.88 6.97 -18.21
CA ASN A 25 2.19 7.59 -18.39
C ASN A 25 3.28 6.92 -17.55
N THR A 26 2.97 6.56 -16.30
CA THR A 26 3.89 5.81 -15.42
C THR A 26 4.14 4.40 -15.94
N ALA A 27 3.11 3.74 -16.45
CA ALA A 27 3.25 2.47 -17.13
C ALA A 27 4.09 2.61 -18.39
N ASN A 28 3.88 3.66 -19.20
CA ASN A 28 4.59 3.83 -20.47
C ASN A 28 6.09 4.12 -20.31
N ASN A 29 6.48 4.86 -19.27
CA ASN A 29 7.87 5.16 -18.93
C ASN A 29 8.50 4.14 -17.97
N SER A 30 7.82 3.01 -17.76
CA SER A 30 8.29 1.99 -16.83
C SER A 30 9.53 1.26 -17.34
N VAL A 31 10.41 0.88 -16.40
CA VAL A 31 11.57 -0.01 -16.61
C VAL A 31 11.19 -1.33 -17.31
N TYR A 32 9.94 -1.75 -17.19
CA TYR A 32 9.41 -2.94 -17.83
C TYR A 32 9.25 -2.80 -19.36
N TRP A 33 9.21 -1.59 -19.91
CA TRP A 33 9.16 -1.36 -21.37
C TRP A 33 10.50 -1.01 -21.96
N ASN A 34 11.34 -0.31 -21.21
CA ASN A 34 12.68 0.05 -21.65
C ASN A 34 13.64 0.09 -20.47
N VAL A 35 14.39 -1.00 -20.30
CA VAL A 35 15.44 -1.14 -19.29
C VAL A 35 16.82 -0.78 -19.84
N HIS A 36 16.92 -0.22 -21.05
CA HIS A 36 18.21 0.09 -21.63
C HIS A 36 18.94 1.19 -20.83
N PRO A 37 20.26 1.07 -20.56
CA PRO A 37 21.00 2.06 -19.75
C PRO A 37 20.94 3.50 -20.24
N THR A 38 20.63 3.72 -21.52
CA THR A 38 20.50 5.08 -22.09
C THR A 38 19.14 5.72 -21.82
N HIS A 39 18.13 4.94 -21.42
CA HIS A 39 16.75 5.40 -21.27
C HIS A 39 16.28 5.39 -19.81
N SER A 40 16.73 4.41 -19.04
CA SER A 40 16.36 4.25 -17.63
C SER A 40 17.53 4.48 -16.67
N GLU A 41 17.22 4.62 -15.38
CA GLU A 41 18.16 4.41 -14.28
C GLU A 41 18.51 2.93 -14.14
N SER A 42 19.01 2.37 -15.23
CA SER A 42 19.49 1.02 -15.34
C SER A 42 20.96 1.02 -15.72
N MET A 43 21.59 -0.10 -15.42
CA MET A 43 23.02 -0.30 -15.55
C MET A 43 23.25 -1.63 -16.27
N ASP A 44 23.96 -1.60 -17.38
CA ASP A 44 24.31 -2.81 -18.11
C ASP A 44 25.35 -3.56 -17.30
N ILE A 45 24.98 -4.73 -16.79
CA ILE A 45 25.82 -5.56 -15.92
C ILE A 45 27.18 -5.87 -16.55
N TYR A 46 27.23 -5.97 -17.88
CA TYR A 46 28.44 -6.30 -18.61
C TYR A 46 29.44 -5.14 -18.59
N THR A 47 28.98 -3.93 -18.90
CA THR A 47 29.85 -2.73 -18.95
C THR A 47 30.08 -2.10 -17.58
N ALA A 48 29.19 -2.36 -16.63
CA ALA A 48 29.16 -1.76 -15.31
C ALA A 48 30.28 -2.23 -14.39
N LEU A 49 30.65 -3.49 -14.52
CA LEU A 49 31.43 -4.25 -13.55
C LEU A 49 32.82 -4.54 -14.13
N ASN A 50 33.87 -4.29 -13.35
CA ASN A 50 35.25 -4.34 -13.85
C ASN A 50 35.79 -5.77 -14.08
N HIS A 51 35.09 -6.81 -13.60
CA HIS A 51 35.52 -8.22 -13.68
C HIS A 51 34.65 -9.01 -14.67
N ILE A 52 34.87 -8.76 -15.95
CA ILE A 52 33.94 -9.06 -17.06
C ILE A 52 33.82 -10.56 -17.44
N SER A 53 34.72 -11.47 -17.06
CA SER A 53 34.68 -12.86 -17.59
C SER A 53 34.24 -13.95 -16.59
N LEU A 54 34.73 -13.93 -15.35
CA LEU A 54 34.47 -15.00 -14.38
C LEU A 54 33.15 -14.81 -13.62
N ILE A 55 32.83 -13.56 -13.28
CA ILE A 55 31.60 -13.21 -12.59
C ILE A 55 30.42 -13.48 -13.53
N VAL A 56 30.42 -12.89 -14.73
CA VAL A 56 29.30 -13.01 -15.67
C VAL A 56 28.99 -14.47 -16.06
N ARG A 57 30.02 -15.29 -16.31
CA ARG A 57 29.85 -16.74 -16.57
C ARG A 57 29.21 -17.48 -15.40
N LYS A 58 29.72 -17.28 -14.18
CA LYS A 58 29.18 -17.95 -12.99
C LYS A 58 27.83 -17.37 -12.58
N PHE A 59 27.59 -16.09 -12.85
CA PHE A 59 26.40 -15.34 -12.45
C PHE A 59 25.16 -15.89 -13.14
N LYS A 60 25.19 -16.07 -14.47
CA LYS A 60 24.09 -16.71 -15.21
C LYS A 60 23.78 -18.09 -14.62
N ARG A 61 24.79 -18.96 -14.53
CA ARG A 61 24.59 -20.33 -14.03
C ARG A 61 24.01 -20.36 -12.61
N LYS A 62 24.60 -19.60 -11.68
CA LYS A 62 24.16 -19.52 -10.29
C LYS A 62 22.73 -18.99 -10.15
N LEU A 63 22.34 -18.01 -10.97
CA LEU A 63 20.97 -17.48 -11.01
C LEU A 63 19.96 -18.54 -11.48
N PHE A 64 20.26 -19.28 -12.55
CA PHE A 64 19.37 -20.33 -13.05
C PHE A 64 19.34 -21.55 -12.12
N GLU A 65 20.43 -21.88 -11.44
CA GLU A 65 20.46 -22.95 -10.44
C GLU A 65 19.81 -22.55 -9.10
N ASN A 66 19.30 -21.30 -8.99
CA ASN A 66 18.69 -20.74 -7.78
C ASN A 66 19.57 -20.93 -6.53
N GLN A 67 20.89 -20.86 -6.68
CA GLN A 67 21.85 -21.02 -5.60
C GLN A 67 22.02 -19.73 -4.83
N THR A 68 22.26 -19.82 -3.52
CA THR A 68 22.75 -18.67 -2.75
C THR A 68 24.11 -18.25 -3.30
N PHE A 69 24.28 -16.98 -3.59
CA PHE A 69 25.59 -16.45 -3.91
C PHE A 69 25.74 -15.00 -3.48
N GLU A 70 26.98 -14.65 -3.17
CA GLU A 70 27.44 -13.29 -2.99
C GLU A 70 28.59 -13.09 -3.97
N THR A 71 28.47 -12.05 -4.80
CA THR A 71 29.51 -11.68 -5.76
C THR A 71 29.98 -10.28 -5.44
N GLU A 72 31.23 -10.21 -4.99
CA GLU A 72 31.96 -8.97 -4.87
C GLU A 72 32.31 -8.43 -6.26
N THR A 73 32.06 -7.15 -6.49
CA THR A 73 32.41 -6.49 -7.73
C THR A 73 32.89 -5.06 -7.49
N LYS A 74 33.90 -4.66 -8.27
CA LYS A 74 34.33 -3.27 -8.37
C LYS A 74 33.56 -2.59 -9.50
N VAL A 75 33.02 -1.43 -9.20
CA VAL A 75 32.23 -0.64 -10.15
C VAL A 75 33.15 0.32 -10.89
N LEU A 76 32.98 0.42 -12.21
CA LEU A 76 33.74 1.41 -12.98
C LEU A 76 33.33 2.82 -12.53
N PHE A 77 34.30 3.74 -12.46
CA PHE A 77 34.09 5.12 -12.03
C PHE A 77 32.87 5.79 -12.71
N ARG A 78 32.74 5.63 -14.03
CA ARG A 78 31.64 6.18 -14.84
C ARG A 78 30.24 5.67 -14.48
N SER A 79 30.15 4.56 -13.74
CA SER A 79 28.89 3.93 -13.34
C SER A 79 28.65 4.02 -11.83
N SER A 80 29.56 4.63 -11.07
CA SER A 80 29.48 4.72 -9.60
C SER A 80 28.26 5.52 -9.16
N ASP A 81 28.04 6.71 -9.72
CA ASP A 81 26.91 7.58 -9.37
C ASP A 81 25.56 6.92 -9.65
N LYS A 82 25.48 6.19 -10.77
CA LYS A 82 24.27 5.45 -11.15
C LYS A 82 23.97 4.32 -10.18
N LEU A 83 24.99 3.53 -9.79
CA LEU A 83 24.79 2.47 -8.81
C LEU A 83 24.45 3.02 -7.42
N ASN A 84 25.11 4.10 -6.99
CA ASN A 84 24.77 4.80 -5.75
C ASN A 84 23.31 5.26 -5.76
N SER A 85 22.87 5.91 -6.84
CA SER A 85 21.47 6.34 -7.00
C SER A 85 20.50 5.14 -6.88
N ILE A 86 20.77 4.05 -7.60
CA ILE A 86 19.97 2.81 -7.52
C ILE A 86 19.94 2.27 -6.09
N TYR A 87 21.10 2.19 -5.43
CA TYR A 87 21.22 1.71 -4.05
C TYR A 87 20.39 2.54 -3.08
N PHE A 88 20.63 3.85 -3.02
CA PHE A 88 19.92 4.74 -2.09
C PHE A 88 18.41 4.75 -2.34
N LYS A 89 17.98 4.72 -3.61
CA LYS A 89 16.56 4.60 -3.95
C LYS A 89 15.97 3.26 -3.52
N SER A 90 16.71 2.15 -3.67
CA SER A 90 16.25 0.83 -3.20
C SER A 90 16.07 0.79 -1.69
N ILE A 91 17.03 1.33 -0.93
CA ILE A 91 16.98 1.39 0.53
C ILE A 91 15.81 2.27 0.97
N ASN A 92 15.64 3.45 0.39
CA ASN A 92 14.52 4.32 0.69
C ASN A 92 13.16 3.65 0.41
N GLN A 93 13.02 2.92 -0.70
CA GLN A 93 11.80 2.18 -1.01
C GLN A 93 11.55 1.04 -0.02
N GLN A 94 12.60 0.33 0.39
CA GLN A 94 12.51 -0.73 1.38
C GLN A 94 12.15 -0.18 2.77
N GLU A 95 12.72 0.95 3.19
CA GLU A 95 12.43 1.55 4.50
C GLU A 95 11.03 2.17 4.57
N LEU A 96 10.63 2.91 3.52
CA LEU A 96 9.35 3.62 3.50
C LEU A 96 8.17 2.70 3.17
N HIS A 97 8.34 1.85 2.16
CA HIS A 97 7.27 1.03 1.58
C HIS A 97 7.46 -0.47 1.81
N GLY A 98 8.63 -0.90 2.27
CA GLY A 98 8.92 -2.33 2.48
C GLY A 98 9.16 -3.10 1.19
N LEU A 99 9.32 -2.40 0.07
CA LEU A 99 9.43 -2.99 -1.26
C LEU A 99 10.89 -3.30 -1.61
N GLN A 100 11.20 -4.55 -1.95
CA GLN A 100 12.49 -4.92 -2.53
C GLN A 100 12.41 -4.92 -4.05
N SER A 101 12.82 -3.79 -4.64
CA SER A 101 12.74 -3.57 -6.08
C SER A 101 14.05 -3.85 -6.83
N PHE A 102 15.20 -3.91 -6.15
CA PHE A 102 16.47 -4.13 -6.85
C PHE A 102 16.49 -5.52 -7.49
N GLY A 103 16.88 -5.56 -8.77
CA GLY A 103 16.94 -6.82 -9.49
C GLY A 103 17.70 -6.73 -10.80
N PHE A 104 17.80 -7.89 -11.44
CA PHE A 104 18.45 -8.10 -12.72
C PHE A 104 17.43 -8.57 -13.76
N GLY A 105 17.21 -7.75 -14.79
CA GLY A 105 16.31 -8.07 -15.90
C GLY A 105 17.05 -8.77 -17.04
N TYR A 106 16.61 -9.97 -17.43
CA TYR A 106 17.23 -10.80 -18.49
C TYR A 106 16.27 -11.87 -19.05
N PRO A 107 16.45 -12.32 -20.31
CA PRO A 107 17.10 -11.60 -21.40
C PRO A 107 16.24 -10.39 -21.83
N LEU A 108 16.70 -9.61 -22.81
CA LEU A 108 15.94 -8.47 -23.32
C LEU A 108 15.17 -8.84 -24.60
N TYR A 109 13.90 -8.46 -24.66
CA TYR A 109 13.10 -8.42 -25.87
C TYR A 109 13.21 -7.03 -26.50
N ILE A 110 13.63 -6.99 -27.77
CA ILE A 110 13.84 -5.76 -28.54
C ILE A 110 12.89 -5.76 -29.73
N ALA A 111 11.99 -4.79 -29.78
CA ALA A 111 11.03 -4.63 -30.87
C ALA A 111 10.55 -3.17 -30.95
N ARG A 112 9.93 -2.79 -32.07
CA ARG A 112 9.09 -1.58 -32.12
C ARG A 112 7.68 -1.92 -31.64
N HIS A 113 7.06 -0.97 -30.94
CA HIS A 113 5.65 -1.11 -30.58
C HIS A 113 4.79 -1.12 -31.86
N LYS A 114 3.76 -1.97 -31.90
CA LYS A 114 2.99 -2.23 -33.13
C LYS A 114 2.17 -1.01 -33.58
N LYS A 115 1.52 -0.33 -32.63
CA LYS A 115 0.72 0.89 -32.87
C LYS A 115 1.60 2.15 -33.00
N ASP A 116 2.47 2.39 -32.03
CA ASP A 116 3.45 3.48 -32.05
C ASP A 116 4.82 2.98 -32.54
N LYS A 117 5.12 3.18 -33.83
CA LYS A 117 6.36 2.69 -34.45
C LYS A 117 7.61 3.44 -34.01
N GLU A 118 7.49 4.62 -33.42
CA GLU A 118 8.62 5.39 -32.91
C GLU A 118 9.05 4.88 -31.52
N ARG A 119 8.12 4.27 -30.79
CA ARG A 119 8.40 3.68 -29.49
C ARG A 119 9.17 2.36 -29.61
N LEU A 120 10.41 2.39 -29.13
CA LEU A 120 11.26 1.22 -28.95
C LEU A 120 10.92 0.50 -27.64
N ILE A 121 10.71 -0.81 -27.73
CA ILE A 121 10.57 -1.72 -26.58
C ILE A 121 11.92 -2.40 -26.38
N VAL A 122 12.48 -2.27 -25.17
CA VAL A 122 13.68 -2.97 -24.69
C VAL A 122 13.34 -3.56 -23.31
N ALA A 123 12.54 -4.62 -23.31
CA ALA A 123 11.87 -5.12 -22.12
C ALA A 123 12.55 -6.40 -21.61
N PRO A 124 12.87 -6.53 -20.31
CA PRO A 124 13.36 -7.79 -19.77
C PRO A 124 12.24 -8.84 -19.77
N LEU A 125 12.57 -10.11 -20.01
CA LEU A 125 11.60 -11.21 -19.92
C LEU A 125 11.41 -11.66 -18.47
N PHE A 126 12.51 -11.96 -17.79
CA PHE A 126 12.55 -12.37 -16.40
C PHE A 126 13.29 -11.32 -15.56
N ILE A 127 12.91 -11.23 -14.29
CA ILE A 127 13.53 -10.36 -13.30
C ILE A 127 13.93 -11.22 -12.11
N TRP A 128 15.23 -11.33 -11.86
CA TRP A 128 15.76 -11.91 -10.63
C TRP A 128 15.88 -10.81 -9.59
N HIS A 129 15.17 -10.93 -8.48
CA HIS A 129 15.32 -10.00 -7.36
C HIS A 129 16.63 -10.28 -6.62
N LEU A 130 17.34 -9.22 -6.25
CA LEU A 130 18.69 -9.27 -5.69
C LEU A 130 18.82 -8.30 -4.50
N GLU A 131 19.84 -8.51 -3.68
CA GLU A 131 20.32 -7.57 -2.67
C GLU A 131 21.57 -6.84 -3.20
N LEU A 132 21.69 -5.55 -2.92
CA LEU A 132 22.87 -4.73 -3.20
C LEU A 132 23.40 -4.14 -1.90
N LYS A 133 24.69 -4.37 -1.59
CA LYS A 133 25.33 -3.81 -0.39
C LYS A 133 26.68 -3.17 -0.73
N PRO A 134 26.99 -1.98 -0.20
CA PRO A 134 28.35 -1.46 -0.27
C PRO A 134 29.27 -2.28 0.63
N ASP A 135 30.54 -2.39 0.26
CA ASP A 135 31.57 -2.98 1.12
C ASP A 135 31.89 -2.05 2.29
N ALA A 136 32.03 -2.63 3.50
CA ALA A 136 32.27 -1.85 4.72
C ALA A 136 33.65 -1.17 4.76
N GLN A 137 34.64 -1.71 4.03
CA GLN A 137 36.02 -1.24 4.06
C GLN A 137 36.44 -0.52 2.77
N LYS A 138 35.79 -0.80 1.64
CA LYS A 138 36.19 -0.31 0.31
C LYS A 138 35.04 0.37 -0.43
N HIS A 139 35.12 1.70 -0.54
CA HIS A 139 34.05 2.53 -1.12
C HIS A 139 33.71 2.25 -2.60
N ASP A 140 34.60 1.61 -3.36
CA ASP A 140 34.40 1.26 -4.77
C ASP A 140 33.92 -0.17 -4.98
N LYS A 141 33.70 -0.91 -3.89
CA LYS A 141 33.30 -2.32 -3.90
C LYS A 141 31.87 -2.51 -3.43
N TRP A 142 31.21 -3.42 -4.13
CA TRP A 142 29.80 -3.72 -3.95
C TRP A 142 29.60 -5.23 -3.94
N HIS A 143 28.63 -5.66 -3.14
CA HIS A 143 28.20 -7.04 -3.03
C HIS A 143 26.83 -7.18 -3.67
N ILE A 144 26.75 -7.99 -4.72
CA ILE A 144 25.48 -8.41 -5.33
C ILE A 144 25.14 -9.78 -4.78
N ILE A 145 24.02 -9.87 -4.08
CA ILE A 145 23.62 -11.04 -3.31
C ILE A 145 22.31 -11.61 -3.85
N HIS A 146 22.27 -12.91 -4.04
CA HIS A 146 21.06 -13.67 -4.36
C HIS A 146 20.82 -14.71 -3.27
N ARG A 147 19.55 -14.87 -2.88
CA ARG A 147 19.12 -15.93 -1.96
C ARG A 147 17.98 -16.75 -2.58
N PRO A 148 17.88 -18.07 -2.32
CA PRO A 148 16.84 -18.94 -2.89
C PRO A 148 15.40 -18.53 -2.61
N GLU A 149 15.17 -17.77 -1.54
CA GLU A 149 13.87 -17.22 -1.12
C GLU A 149 13.47 -15.99 -1.94
N MET A 150 14.43 -15.36 -2.63
CA MET A 150 14.13 -14.23 -3.49
C MET A 150 13.33 -14.70 -4.71
N PRO A 151 12.29 -13.95 -5.11
CA PRO A 151 11.43 -14.35 -6.20
C PRO A 151 12.14 -14.19 -7.53
N LEU A 152 11.91 -15.15 -8.42
CA LEU A 152 12.04 -14.96 -9.85
C LEU A 152 10.68 -14.46 -10.35
N SER A 153 10.65 -13.27 -10.95
CA SER A 153 9.44 -12.74 -11.57
C SER A 153 9.61 -12.62 -13.08
N TYR A 154 8.51 -12.33 -13.77
CA TYR A 154 8.50 -12.13 -15.22
C TYR A 154 7.75 -10.84 -15.55
N ASN A 155 7.99 -10.32 -16.75
CA ASN A 155 7.40 -9.08 -17.20
C ASN A 155 5.95 -9.28 -17.68
N LYS A 156 5.01 -9.04 -16.76
CA LYS A 156 3.56 -9.14 -16.98
C LYS A 156 3.07 -8.12 -18.00
N TYR A 157 3.65 -6.93 -18.05
CA TYR A 157 3.28 -5.89 -19.03
C TYR A 157 3.64 -6.33 -20.46
N LEU A 158 4.81 -6.94 -20.63
CA LEU A 158 5.23 -7.50 -21.92
C LEU A 158 4.34 -8.67 -22.36
N ILE A 159 3.99 -9.57 -21.44
CA ILE A 159 3.07 -10.68 -21.76
C ILE A 159 1.67 -10.16 -22.10
N GLN A 160 1.21 -9.14 -21.38
CA GLN A 160 -0.07 -8.51 -21.65
C GLN A 160 -0.09 -7.86 -23.04
N TYR A 161 0.96 -7.13 -23.39
CA TYR A 161 1.16 -6.61 -24.74
C TYR A 161 1.09 -7.71 -25.79
N TRP A 162 1.75 -8.85 -25.56
CA TRP A 162 1.70 -9.96 -26.50
C TRP A 162 0.31 -10.56 -26.66
N LYS A 163 -0.45 -10.66 -25.57
CA LYS A 163 -1.84 -11.11 -25.63
C LYS A 163 -2.72 -10.12 -26.40
N GLU A 164 -2.56 -8.83 -26.19
CA GLU A 164 -3.37 -7.81 -26.85
C GLU A 164 -3.06 -7.70 -28.34
N GLU A 165 -1.78 -7.59 -28.69
CA GLU A 165 -1.30 -7.25 -30.04
C GLU A 165 -1.04 -8.45 -30.94
N PHE A 166 -0.66 -9.61 -30.37
CA PHE A 166 -0.41 -10.86 -31.10
C PHE A 166 -1.44 -11.96 -30.82
N LYS A 167 -2.40 -11.72 -29.90
CA LYS A 167 -3.41 -12.73 -29.50
C LYS A 167 -2.79 -14.02 -28.95
N MET A 168 -1.60 -13.92 -28.37
CA MET A 168 -0.86 -15.05 -27.78
C MET A 168 -0.76 -14.86 -26.27
N ASP A 169 -1.36 -15.76 -25.48
CA ASP A 169 -1.26 -15.72 -24.02
C ASP A 169 -0.14 -16.63 -23.51
N PHE A 170 1.04 -16.05 -23.29
CA PHE A 170 2.19 -16.78 -22.78
C PHE A 170 2.21 -16.94 -21.25
N ARG A 171 1.25 -16.38 -20.51
CA ARG A 171 1.24 -16.41 -19.04
C ARG A 171 1.45 -17.82 -18.46
N PRO A 172 0.73 -18.87 -18.90
CA PRO A 172 0.88 -20.20 -18.31
C PRO A 172 2.31 -20.74 -18.44
N MET A 173 2.96 -20.46 -19.57
CA MET A 173 4.32 -20.89 -19.85
C MET A 173 5.36 -20.19 -18.95
N PHE A 174 5.18 -18.88 -18.72
CA PHE A 174 6.03 -18.13 -17.79
C PHE A 174 5.82 -18.56 -16.34
N GLU A 175 4.57 -18.78 -15.93
CA GLU A 175 4.24 -19.25 -14.57
C GLU A 175 4.83 -20.65 -14.30
N GLU A 176 4.76 -21.55 -15.28
CA GLU A 176 5.38 -22.87 -15.18
C GLU A 176 6.91 -22.77 -15.09
N PHE A 177 7.53 -21.88 -15.87
CA PHE A 177 8.96 -21.64 -15.80
C PHE A 177 9.40 -21.16 -14.42
N VAL A 178 8.71 -20.16 -13.86
CA VAL A 178 9.03 -19.59 -12.55
C VAL A 178 8.78 -20.57 -11.40
N ARG A 179 7.71 -21.37 -11.48
CA ARG A 179 7.32 -22.30 -10.41
C ARG A 179 8.30 -23.45 -10.23
N ASN A 180 8.80 -24.01 -11.35
CA ASN A 180 9.70 -25.15 -11.31
C ASN A 180 11.15 -24.65 -11.40
N LYS A 181 11.96 -24.96 -10.38
CA LYS A 181 13.36 -24.51 -10.29
C LYS A 181 14.35 -25.56 -10.80
N ASP A 182 13.90 -26.78 -11.08
CA ASP A 182 14.76 -27.87 -11.50
C ASP A 182 15.22 -27.71 -12.95
N GLN A 183 16.50 -27.98 -13.20
CA GLN A 183 17.13 -27.92 -14.53
C GLN A 183 16.80 -26.64 -15.32
N ALA A 184 16.71 -25.49 -14.62
CA ALA A 184 16.19 -24.27 -15.19
C ALA A 184 16.95 -23.81 -16.44
N HIS A 185 18.26 -24.06 -16.53
CA HIS A 185 19.07 -23.73 -17.70
C HIS A 185 18.61 -24.46 -18.98
N ILE A 186 18.37 -25.77 -18.89
CA ILE A 186 17.90 -26.58 -20.04
C ILE A 186 16.49 -26.15 -20.43
N ARG A 187 15.62 -25.94 -19.42
CA ARG A 187 14.25 -25.46 -19.63
C ARG A 187 14.22 -24.07 -20.25
N PHE A 188 15.18 -23.20 -19.90
CA PHE A 188 15.29 -21.85 -20.45
C PHE A 188 15.62 -21.88 -21.94
N ASN A 189 16.55 -22.74 -22.38
CA ASN A 189 16.87 -22.86 -23.80
C ASN A 189 15.65 -23.30 -24.61
N ARG A 190 14.94 -24.34 -24.15
CA ARG A 190 13.69 -24.82 -24.77
C ARG A 190 12.59 -23.76 -24.75
N PHE A 191 12.47 -23.02 -23.67
CA PHE A 191 11.53 -21.91 -23.53
C PHE A 191 11.82 -20.83 -24.58
N MET A 192 13.09 -20.46 -24.75
CA MET A 192 13.49 -19.44 -25.71
C MET A 192 13.31 -19.89 -27.16
N GLU A 193 13.56 -21.16 -27.49
CA GLU A 193 13.26 -21.73 -28.82
C GLU A 193 11.77 -21.61 -29.17
N LYS A 194 10.89 -21.97 -28.21
CA LYS A 194 9.44 -21.83 -28.37
C LYS A 194 9.01 -20.37 -28.54
N MET A 195 9.56 -19.47 -27.73
CA MET A 195 9.27 -18.03 -27.80
C MET A 195 9.70 -17.42 -29.14
N THR A 196 10.92 -17.74 -29.58
CA THR A 196 11.50 -17.25 -30.84
C THR A 196 10.65 -17.68 -32.04
N SER A 197 10.25 -18.96 -32.06
CA SER A 197 9.37 -19.52 -33.09
C SER A 197 7.97 -18.89 -33.08
N SER A 198 7.37 -18.74 -31.89
CA SER A 198 5.99 -18.24 -31.75
C SER A 198 5.89 -16.75 -32.12
N LEU A 199 6.86 -15.93 -31.72
CA LEU A 199 6.88 -14.49 -31.99
C LEU A 199 7.55 -14.13 -33.32
N ARG A 200 7.99 -15.13 -34.10
CA ARG A 200 8.81 -14.95 -35.32
C ARG A 200 9.96 -13.98 -35.10
N ALA A 201 10.55 -14.06 -33.91
CA ALA A 201 11.61 -13.18 -33.48
C ALA A 201 12.96 -13.67 -34.02
N ASP A 202 13.87 -12.75 -34.32
CA ASP A 202 15.26 -13.09 -34.56
C ASP A 202 15.93 -13.40 -33.21
N GLY A 203 16.56 -14.57 -33.10
CA GLY A 203 17.26 -14.98 -31.89
C GLY A 203 18.23 -16.10 -32.19
N LEU A 204 19.50 -15.92 -31.82
CA LEU A 204 20.47 -17.01 -31.77
C LEU A 204 20.23 -17.86 -30.53
N LEU A 205 20.71 -19.10 -30.49
CA LEU A 205 20.73 -19.91 -29.26
C LEU A 205 21.34 -19.12 -28.11
N PRO A 206 20.81 -19.25 -26.87
CA PRO A 206 21.33 -18.51 -25.72
C PRO A 206 22.82 -18.84 -25.52
N PRO A 207 23.73 -17.84 -25.56
CA PRO A 207 25.13 -18.07 -25.25
C PRO A 207 25.29 -18.45 -23.78
N ASN A 208 26.41 -19.07 -23.44
CA ASN A 208 26.72 -19.41 -22.04
C ASN A 208 26.97 -18.17 -21.17
N GLU A 209 27.18 -17.01 -21.79
CA GLU A 209 27.49 -15.73 -21.14
C GLU A 209 26.36 -14.71 -21.29
N ILE A 210 26.40 -13.67 -20.46
CA ILE A 210 25.59 -12.46 -20.66
C ILE A 210 26.40 -11.52 -21.56
N LEU A 211 25.76 -10.98 -22.58
CA LEU A 211 26.35 -10.06 -23.54
C LEU A 211 26.15 -8.61 -23.10
N ALA A 212 26.96 -7.71 -23.63
CA ALA A 212 26.74 -6.27 -23.48
C ALA A 212 25.39 -5.84 -24.06
N CYS A 213 24.79 -4.82 -23.46
CA CYS A 213 23.61 -4.18 -24.01
C CYS A 213 23.92 -3.57 -25.40
N PRO A 214 23.04 -3.76 -26.38
CA PRO A 214 23.28 -3.31 -27.74
C PRO A 214 23.23 -1.78 -27.82
N LEU A 215 24.14 -1.17 -28.57
CA LEU A 215 24.12 0.28 -28.83
C LEU A 215 22.83 0.71 -29.54
N GLN A 216 22.44 1.99 -29.42
CA GLN A 216 21.21 2.53 -30.01
C GLN A 216 21.05 2.22 -31.50
N ASN A 217 22.12 2.37 -32.30
CA ASN A 217 22.08 2.06 -33.72
C ASN A 217 21.81 0.56 -34.00
N THR A 218 22.36 -0.31 -33.16
CA THR A 218 22.14 -1.76 -33.25
C THR A 218 20.72 -2.11 -32.84
N MET A 219 20.21 -1.54 -31.74
CA MET A 219 18.82 -1.70 -31.33
C MET A 219 17.83 -1.24 -32.38
N ALA A 220 18.10 -0.12 -33.06
CA ALA A 220 17.25 0.39 -34.13
C ALA A 220 17.17 -0.59 -35.32
N LYS A 221 18.24 -1.32 -35.62
CA LYS A 221 18.25 -2.39 -36.63
C LYS A 221 17.52 -3.64 -36.14
N MET A 222 17.84 -4.08 -34.92
CA MET A 222 17.25 -5.27 -34.31
C MET A 222 15.73 -5.12 -34.20
N SER A 223 15.25 -3.99 -33.72
CA SER A 223 13.82 -3.70 -33.50
C SER A 223 12.94 -3.66 -34.76
N ARG A 224 13.54 -3.65 -35.96
CA ARG A 224 12.79 -3.81 -37.23
C ARG A 224 12.11 -5.17 -37.30
N LYS A 225 12.72 -6.17 -36.66
CA LYS A 225 12.11 -7.46 -36.37
C LYS A 225 11.96 -7.58 -34.85
N SER A 226 11.01 -8.36 -34.35
CA SER A 226 11.06 -8.75 -32.95
C SER A 226 12.36 -9.52 -32.73
N SER A 227 13.08 -9.29 -31.64
CA SER A 227 14.33 -10.02 -31.38
C SER A 227 14.58 -10.24 -29.90
N PHE A 228 15.30 -11.32 -29.60
CA PHE A 228 15.80 -11.57 -28.25
C PHE A 228 17.30 -11.31 -28.20
N HIS A 229 17.72 -10.53 -27.21
CA HIS A 229 19.11 -10.22 -26.98
C HIS A 229 19.55 -10.67 -25.59
N TRP A 230 20.71 -11.31 -25.54
CA TRP A 230 21.24 -11.96 -24.34
C TRP A 230 22.01 -11.01 -23.42
N SER A 231 21.61 -9.75 -23.37
CA SER A 231 22.08 -8.81 -22.36
C SER A 231 21.11 -8.75 -21.19
N GLY A 232 21.56 -8.15 -20.10
CA GLY A 232 20.70 -7.86 -18.98
C GLY A 232 21.13 -6.58 -18.27
N ALA A 233 20.21 -6.03 -17.49
CA ALA A 233 20.41 -4.76 -16.84
C ALA A 233 19.98 -4.83 -15.36
N LEU A 234 20.78 -4.20 -14.51
CA LEU A 234 20.47 -3.97 -13.10
C LEU A 234 19.63 -2.69 -12.99
N SER A 235 18.52 -2.76 -12.28
CA SER A 235 17.64 -1.59 -12.05
C SER A 235 16.69 -1.85 -10.88
N LEU A 236 15.77 -0.90 -10.65
CA LEU A 236 14.69 -1.00 -9.68
C LEU A 236 13.40 -1.42 -10.39
N PHE A 237 12.92 -2.60 -10.07
CA PHE A 237 11.72 -3.25 -10.58
C PHE A 237 10.60 -3.18 -9.53
N PRO A 238 9.76 -2.12 -9.54
CA PRO A 238 8.66 -2.00 -8.58
C PRO A 238 7.58 -3.06 -8.87
N PRO A 239 6.74 -3.46 -7.90
CA PRO A 239 5.69 -4.45 -8.12
C PRO A 239 4.82 -4.15 -9.35
N GLN A 240 4.66 -5.17 -10.20
CA GLN A 240 3.80 -5.07 -11.37
C GLN A 240 2.34 -5.27 -10.96
N MET A 241 1.49 -4.31 -11.31
CA MET A 241 0.06 -4.41 -11.04
C MET A 241 -0.56 -5.48 -11.94
N ASP A 242 -1.26 -6.44 -11.33
CA ASP A 242 -2.09 -7.44 -12.03
C ASP A 242 -3.38 -6.77 -12.56
N ARG A 243 -3.19 -5.83 -13.50
CA ARG A 243 -4.18 -5.05 -14.26
C ARG A 243 -5.03 -4.00 -13.54
N ILE A 244 -4.97 -2.80 -14.12
CA ILE A 244 -6.01 -1.76 -14.09
C ILE A 244 -7.02 -1.93 -15.26
N PHE A 245 -6.71 -2.71 -16.30
CA PHE A 245 -7.42 -2.61 -17.59
C PHE A 245 -8.28 -3.79 -18.04
N GLU A 246 -8.57 -4.79 -17.20
CA GLU A 246 -9.59 -5.79 -17.61
C GLU A 246 -10.96 -5.66 -16.97
N ASN A 247 -11.20 -4.85 -15.93
CA ASN A 247 -12.55 -4.58 -15.40
C ASN A 247 -12.57 -3.66 -14.15
N LEU A 248 -11.94 -2.49 -14.16
CA LEU A 248 -12.31 -1.49 -13.12
C LEU A 248 -13.76 -1.04 -13.29
N GLN A 249 -14.29 -1.05 -14.52
CA GLN A 249 -15.70 -0.78 -14.81
C GLN A 249 -16.64 -1.95 -14.45
N ALA A 250 -16.11 -3.12 -14.09
CA ALA A 250 -16.91 -4.26 -13.61
C ALA A 250 -16.40 -4.78 -12.26
N ILE A 251 -15.99 -3.87 -11.38
CA ILE A 251 -16.36 -4.08 -9.98
C ILE A 251 -17.84 -3.68 -9.97
N PRO A 252 -18.81 -4.61 -10.13
CA PRO A 252 -20.18 -4.24 -9.83
C PRO A 252 -20.12 -3.63 -8.43
N GLU A 253 -20.83 -2.52 -8.22
CA GLU A 253 -21.33 -2.18 -6.90
C GLU A 253 -22.22 -3.35 -6.45
N LYS A 254 -21.59 -4.48 -6.12
CA LYS A 254 -22.17 -5.40 -5.19
C LYS A 254 -22.29 -4.54 -3.96
N LYS A 255 -23.51 -4.05 -3.71
CA LYS A 255 -24.03 -3.93 -2.35
C LYS A 255 -23.40 -5.10 -1.62
N ILE A 256 -22.51 -4.80 -0.70
CA ILE A 256 -21.87 -5.81 0.14
C ILE A 256 -23.06 -6.41 0.87
N ASP A 257 -23.62 -7.45 0.25
CA ASP A 257 -24.75 -8.16 0.77
C ASP A 257 -24.16 -8.76 2.02
N SER A 258 -24.56 -8.20 3.16
CA SER A 258 -24.20 -8.68 4.49
C SER A 258 -24.87 -10.03 4.68
N LYS A 259 -24.46 -11.01 3.88
CA LYS A 259 -24.51 -12.41 4.26
C LYS A 259 -23.49 -12.52 5.37
N GLU A 260 -23.94 -12.12 6.56
CA GLU A 260 -23.33 -12.50 7.81
C GLU A 260 -23.05 -14.00 7.70
N THR A 261 -21.77 -14.33 7.59
CA THR A 261 -21.31 -15.68 7.84
C THR A 261 -21.80 -16.04 9.22
N LYS A 262 -22.89 -16.80 9.28
CA LYS A 262 -23.46 -17.37 10.50
C LYS A 262 -22.44 -18.37 11.05
N THR A 263 -21.44 -17.88 11.78
CA THR A 263 -20.56 -18.74 12.56
C THR A 263 -20.21 -18.07 13.87
N THR A 264 -20.52 -18.83 14.94
CA THR A 264 -20.01 -18.78 16.32
C THR A 264 -20.37 -17.56 17.17
N THR A 265 -21.37 -17.77 18.05
CA THR A 265 -21.77 -16.91 19.18
C THR A 265 -22.01 -15.46 18.79
N GLN A 266 -23.28 -15.07 18.60
CA GLN A 266 -23.69 -13.66 18.43
C GLN A 266 -23.28 -12.87 19.68
N LEU A 267 -22.05 -12.39 19.71
CA LEU A 267 -21.58 -11.42 20.69
C LEU A 267 -22.37 -10.13 20.44
N LYS A 268 -22.90 -9.54 21.51
CA LYS A 268 -23.61 -8.27 21.40
C LYS A 268 -22.62 -7.22 20.89
N GLN A 269 -22.98 -6.55 19.80
CA GLN A 269 -22.18 -5.46 19.27
C GLN A 269 -22.00 -4.36 20.32
N HIS A 270 -20.80 -3.77 20.38
CA HIS A 270 -20.48 -2.73 21.35
C HIS A 270 -19.56 -1.65 20.79
N PRO A 271 -19.59 -0.42 21.34
CA PRO A 271 -18.77 0.71 20.87
C PRO A 271 -17.39 0.80 21.54
N PHE A 272 -17.07 -0.08 22.50
CA PHE A 272 -15.81 -0.01 23.26
C PHE A 272 -14.59 -0.45 22.46
N SER A 273 -13.52 0.34 22.50
CA SER A 273 -12.19 -0.01 21.99
C SER A 273 -11.22 -0.37 23.14
N LEU A 274 -10.07 -0.95 22.81
CA LEU A 274 -9.07 -1.34 23.81
C LEU A 274 -8.40 -0.14 24.51
N TRP A 275 -8.22 0.98 23.82
CA TRP A 275 -7.58 2.18 24.37
C TRP A 275 -8.58 3.36 24.46
N PRO A 276 -8.39 4.29 25.42
CA PRO A 276 -9.30 5.42 25.62
C PRO A 276 -9.31 6.37 24.42
N ASN A 277 -10.46 6.91 24.04
CA ASN A 277 -10.57 7.91 22.98
C ASN A 277 -10.83 9.29 23.58
N ASP A 278 -10.38 10.33 22.89
CA ASP A 278 -10.95 11.66 23.10
C ASP A 278 -12.37 11.74 22.48
N PRO A 279 -13.16 12.79 22.77
CA PRO A 279 -14.52 12.91 22.26
C PRO A 279 -14.63 12.85 20.73
N ASP A 280 -13.76 13.54 19.99
CA ASP A 280 -13.81 13.58 18.53
C ASP A 280 -13.49 12.19 17.92
N GLN A 281 -12.57 11.45 18.53
CA GLN A 281 -12.26 10.07 18.17
C GLN A 281 -13.41 9.12 18.50
N GLN A 282 -14.12 9.36 19.60
CA GLN A 282 -15.27 8.58 20.01
C GLN A 282 -16.45 8.75 19.04
N ASP A 283 -16.68 9.96 18.54
CA ASP A 283 -17.70 10.23 17.52
C ASP A 283 -17.49 9.39 16.25
N VAL A 284 -16.23 9.24 15.83
CA VAL A 284 -15.89 8.37 14.69
C VAL A 284 -16.22 6.90 14.97
N LEU A 285 -15.95 6.42 16.19
CA LEU A 285 -16.28 5.03 16.59
C LEU A 285 -17.79 4.78 16.66
N GLU A 286 -18.59 5.82 16.89
CA GLU A 286 -20.05 5.71 16.92
C GLU A 286 -20.69 5.85 15.54
N ALA A 287 -20.01 6.53 14.62
CA ALA A 287 -20.45 6.68 13.24
C ALA A 287 -20.19 5.42 12.40
N TYR A 288 -19.07 4.72 12.59
CA TYR A 288 -18.67 3.60 11.71
C TYR A 288 -19.65 2.43 11.61
N PRO A 289 -20.44 2.06 12.64
CA PRO A 289 -21.44 1.01 12.50
C PRO A 289 -22.63 1.43 11.63
N LYS A 290 -22.87 2.75 11.51
CA LYS A 290 -24.04 3.33 10.82
C LYS A 290 -23.73 3.69 9.37
N GLU A 291 -22.50 4.12 9.12
CA GLU A 291 -22.05 4.61 7.82
C GLU A 291 -21.23 3.56 7.06
N GLN A 292 -21.42 3.47 5.73
CA GLN A 292 -20.60 2.61 4.88
C GLN A 292 -19.20 3.16 4.63
N SER A 293 -19.07 4.50 4.62
CA SER A 293 -17.82 5.20 4.34
C SER A 293 -17.67 6.43 5.21
N ILE A 294 -16.50 6.58 5.84
CA ILE A 294 -16.19 7.73 6.69
C ILE A 294 -14.90 8.38 6.20
N LEU A 295 -14.94 9.70 6.00
CA LEU A 295 -13.78 10.51 5.69
C LEU A 295 -13.29 11.24 6.94
N ILE A 296 -12.10 10.89 7.42
CA ILE A 296 -11.50 11.50 8.61
C ILE A 296 -10.41 12.48 8.17
N LYS A 297 -10.64 13.77 8.40
CA LYS A 297 -9.62 14.83 8.22
C LYS A 297 -9.01 15.13 9.58
N ALA A 298 -7.68 15.00 9.69
CA ALA A 298 -6.96 15.32 10.91
C ALA A 298 -5.59 15.94 10.57
N ALA A 299 -5.10 16.80 11.46
CA ALA A 299 -3.76 17.37 11.37
C ALA A 299 -2.67 16.31 11.61
N ILE A 300 -1.42 16.65 11.31
CA ILE A 300 -0.26 15.82 11.67
C ILE A 300 -0.17 15.76 13.20
N GLY A 301 0.03 14.57 13.77
CA GLY A 301 0.11 14.39 15.22
C GLY A 301 -1.24 14.26 15.94
N ALA A 302 -2.39 14.46 15.27
CA ALA A 302 -3.72 14.36 15.87
C ALA A 302 -4.17 12.91 16.19
N GLY A 303 -3.24 11.96 16.36
CA GLY A 303 -3.60 10.60 16.79
C GLY A 303 -4.26 9.71 15.72
N LYS A 304 -4.11 9.96 14.41
CA LYS A 304 -4.72 9.11 13.36
C LYS A 304 -4.42 7.62 13.50
N THR A 305 -3.14 7.26 13.69
CA THR A 305 -2.73 5.86 13.92
C THR A 305 -3.34 5.31 15.20
N TYR A 306 -3.49 6.15 16.22
CA TYR A 306 -4.10 5.78 17.50
C TYR A 306 -5.59 5.44 17.32
N LEU A 307 -6.34 6.29 16.61
CA LEU A 307 -7.75 6.10 16.26
C LEU A 307 -7.94 4.84 15.40
N ILE A 308 -7.12 4.65 14.36
CA ILE A 308 -7.18 3.45 13.50
C ILE A 308 -7.01 2.18 14.34
N SER A 309 -6.05 2.15 15.28
CA SER A 309 -5.87 1.00 16.17
C SER A 309 -7.09 0.74 17.06
N ASN A 310 -7.78 1.78 17.52
CA ASN A 310 -9.02 1.64 18.30
C ASN A 310 -10.18 1.13 17.46
N ILE A 311 -10.34 1.60 16.21
CA ILE A 311 -11.32 1.08 15.26
C ILE A 311 -11.06 -0.40 15.00
N ILE A 312 -9.81 -0.79 14.71
CA ILE A 312 -9.45 -2.19 14.47
C ILE A 312 -9.78 -3.04 15.71
N SER A 313 -9.42 -2.58 16.90
CA SER A 313 -9.71 -3.29 18.14
C SER A 313 -11.20 -3.51 18.35
N ASN A 314 -12.02 -2.49 18.10
CA ASN A 314 -13.47 -2.58 18.25
C ASN A 314 -14.10 -3.49 17.18
N MET A 315 -13.61 -3.45 15.93
CA MET A 315 -14.07 -4.35 14.88
C MET A 315 -13.75 -5.81 15.21
N LEU A 316 -12.53 -6.08 15.68
CA LEU A 316 -12.10 -7.43 16.09
C LEU A 316 -12.91 -7.94 17.29
N SER A 317 -13.18 -7.10 18.30
CA SER A 317 -13.99 -7.50 19.46
C SER A 317 -15.45 -7.79 19.10
N ASN A 318 -15.96 -7.14 18.04
CA ASN A 318 -17.26 -7.40 17.45
C ASN A 318 -17.25 -8.55 16.42
N GLY A 319 -16.17 -9.34 16.35
CA GLY A 319 -16.07 -10.52 15.49
C GLY A 319 -15.85 -10.24 14.00
N LYS A 320 -15.47 -9.00 13.63
CA LYS A 320 -15.20 -8.61 12.24
C LYS A 320 -13.73 -8.78 11.90
N THR A 321 -13.43 -8.97 10.61
CA THR A 321 -12.06 -8.94 10.08
C THR A 321 -11.75 -7.59 9.45
N CYS A 322 -10.50 -7.13 9.56
CA CYS A 322 -10.08 -5.82 9.08
C CYS A 322 -8.96 -5.95 8.04
N LEU A 323 -9.10 -5.24 6.92
CA LEU A 323 -8.02 -4.98 5.97
C LEU A 323 -7.57 -3.53 6.13
N VAL A 324 -6.30 -3.31 6.46
CA VAL A 324 -5.71 -1.99 6.64
C VAL A 324 -4.73 -1.72 5.51
N ILE A 325 -4.97 -0.66 4.75
CA ILE A 325 -4.12 -0.25 3.63
C ILE A 325 -3.45 1.07 4.01
N SER A 326 -2.12 1.11 3.91
CA SER A 326 -1.31 2.30 4.19
C SER A 326 -0.23 2.43 3.12
N PRO A 327 0.08 3.66 2.66
CA PRO A 327 1.18 3.89 1.74
C PRO A 327 2.55 3.66 2.37
N THR A 328 2.66 3.70 3.70
CA THR A 328 3.95 3.51 4.41
C THR A 328 3.90 2.35 5.39
N THR A 329 5.05 1.67 5.54
CA THR A 329 5.24 0.60 6.52
C THR A 329 5.29 1.13 7.95
N LYS A 330 5.67 2.41 8.14
CA LYS A 330 5.73 3.06 9.46
C LYS A 330 4.38 3.00 10.18
N THR A 331 3.28 3.29 9.48
CA THR A 331 1.93 3.19 10.06
C THR A 331 1.61 1.75 10.46
N GLN A 332 1.95 0.76 9.62
CA GLN A 332 1.71 -0.65 9.93
C GLN A 332 2.53 -1.13 11.14
N LYS A 333 3.81 -0.72 11.22
CA LYS A 333 4.69 -0.98 12.37
C LYS A 333 4.12 -0.36 13.64
N GLY A 334 3.71 0.91 13.60
CA GLY A 334 3.11 1.58 14.75
C GLY A 334 1.81 0.92 15.25
N ILE A 335 0.97 0.43 14.33
CA ILE A 335 -0.21 -0.38 14.71
C ILE A 335 0.24 -1.68 15.40
N LYS A 336 1.17 -2.42 14.80
CA LYS A 336 1.69 -3.67 15.38
C LYS A 336 2.31 -3.49 16.77
N GLU A 337 3.18 -2.49 16.93
CA GLU A 337 3.81 -2.15 18.21
C GLU A 337 2.76 -1.84 19.27
N LYS A 338 1.72 -1.07 18.90
CA LYS A 338 0.62 -0.76 19.81
C LYS A 338 -0.14 -2.03 20.24
N PHE A 339 -0.46 -2.94 19.32
CA PHE A 339 -1.12 -4.21 19.67
C PHE A 339 -0.21 -5.19 20.44
N ALA A 340 1.11 -5.10 20.26
CA ALA A 340 2.08 -5.91 20.99
C ALA A 340 2.06 -5.61 22.50
N THR A 341 1.73 -4.37 22.90
CA THR A 341 1.57 -4.00 24.32
C THR A 341 0.55 -4.86 25.06
N HIS A 342 -0.42 -5.45 24.36
CA HIS A 342 -1.43 -6.36 24.90
C HIS A 342 -1.32 -7.80 24.33
N GLN A 343 -0.17 -8.17 23.72
CA GLN A 343 0.07 -9.50 23.13
C GLN A 343 -0.95 -9.91 22.04
N LEU A 344 -1.53 -8.91 21.36
CA LEU A 344 -2.50 -9.10 20.28
C LEU A 344 -1.85 -8.99 18.89
N ASP A 345 -0.57 -8.63 18.82
CA ASP A 345 0.23 -8.56 17.61
C ASP A 345 0.27 -9.90 16.86
N LYS A 346 0.18 -11.03 17.57
CA LYS A 346 0.05 -12.38 16.98
C LYS A 346 -1.15 -12.54 16.05
N PHE A 347 -2.20 -11.73 16.20
CA PHE A 347 -3.38 -11.75 15.34
C PHE A 347 -3.26 -10.82 14.13
N LEU A 348 -2.21 -9.99 14.08
CA LEU A 348 -1.96 -9.05 13.01
C LEU A 348 -0.90 -9.59 12.04
N ILE A 349 -1.23 -9.56 10.76
CA ILE A 349 -0.30 -9.89 9.69
C ILE A 349 -0.05 -8.59 8.92
N ALA A 350 1.23 -8.20 8.81
CA ALA A 350 1.63 -7.09 7.95
C ALA A 350 2.23 -7.68 6.69
N LEU A 351 1.73 -7.22 5.55
CA LEU A 351 2.20 -7.57 4.22
C LEU A 351 2.78 -6.29 3.62
N ASN A 352 4.10 -6.23 3.54
CA ASN A 352 4.81 -5.05 3.07
C ASN A 352 5.21 -5.22 1.60
N ASP A 353 5.73 -6.40 1.25
CA ASP A 353 6.12 -6.72 -0.11
C ASP A 353 5.19 -7.79 -0.70
N PRO A 354 4.41 -7.47 -1.75
CA PRO A 354 3.44 -8.40 -2.32
C PRO A 354 4.10 -9.63 -2.96
N ILE A 355 5.37 -9.54 -3.34
CA ILE A 355 6.10 -10.63 -4.00
C ILE A 355 6.78 -11.51 -2.95
N LEU A 356 7.53 -10.91 -2.02
CA LEU A 356 8.31 -11.64 -1.01
C LEU A 356 7.46 -12.21 0.13
N ASP A 357 6.42 -11.49 0.56
CA ASP A 357 5.64 -11.91 1.74
C ASP A 357 4.62 -13.00 1.40
N LYS A 358 4.38 -13.30 0.12
CA LYS A 358 3.36 -14.27 -0.32
C LYS A 358 3.60 -15.68 0.23
N GLN A 359 4.84 -16.16 0.18
CA GLN A 359 5.17 -17.50 0.70
C GLN A 359 5.10 -17.53 2.22
N LYS A 360 5.75 -16.57 2.88
CA LYS A 360 5.72 -16.41 4.34
C LYS A 360 4.28 -16.33 4.85
N PHE A 361 3.41 -15.60 4.16
CA PHE A 361 1.99 -15.51 4.50
C PHE A 361 1.29 -16.87 4.45
N ARG A 362 1.51 -17.66 3.39
CA ARG A 362 0.92 -19.00 3.26
C ARG A 362 1.39 -19.92 4.37
N GLU A 363 2.68 -19.91 4.67
CA GLU A 363 3.27 -20.70 5.76
C GLU A 363 2.68 -20.29 7.12
N LEU A 364 2.59 -18.98 7.39
CA LEU A 364 1.99 -18.45 8.62
C LEU A 364 0.52 -18.86 8.77
N VAL A 365 -0.26 -18.82 7.69
CA VAL A 365 -1.66 -19.25 7.69
C VAL A 365 -1.75 -20.76 7.93
N GLN A 366 -0.94 -21.58 7.26
CA GLN A 366 -0.91 -23.02 7.46
C GLN A 366 -0.51 -23.41 8.89
N LEU A 367 0.52 -22.77 9.44
CA LEU A 367 0.94 -22.97 10.83
C LEU A 367 -0.21 -22.66 11.80
N LYS A 368 -0.94 -21.55 11.60
CA LYS A 368 -2.08 -21.19 12.43
C LYS A 368 -3.27 -22.14 12.30
N LEU A 369 -3.53 -22.66 11.10
CA LEU A 369 -4.59 -23.65 10.88
C LEU A 369 -4.28 -24.99 11.58
N ASN A 370 -3.01 -25.36 11.65
CA ASN A 370 -2.56 -26.62 12.26
C ASN A 370 -2.38 -26.53 13.78
N GLN A 371 -2.15 -25.33 14.32
CA GLN A 371 -2.08 -25.12 15.76
C GLN A 371 -3.48 -25.23 16.38
N LYS A 372 -3.70 -26.27 17.20
CA LYS A 372 -4.80 -26.28 18.18
C LYS A 372 -4.47 -25.26 19.28
N THR A 373 -4.75 -24.00 19.03
CA THR A 373 -4.61 -22.95 20.04
C THR A 373 -5.63 -23.19 21.16
N HIS A 374 -5.14 -23.57 22.34
CA HIS A 374 -5.91 -23.55 23.58
C HIS A 374 -6.13 -22.09 23.98
N TYR A 375 -7.27 -21.52 23.56
CA TYR A 375 -7.74 -20.26 24.13
C TYR A 375 -8.32 -20.51 25.52
N SER A 376 -8.20 -19.53 26.41
CA SER A 376 -8.90 -19.56 27.69
C SER A 376 -10.40 -19.71 27.46
N THR A 377 -11.07 -20.44 28.34
CA THR A 377 -12.51 -20.66 28.25
C THR A 377 -13.24 -19.31 28.29
N PHE A 378 -13.96 -18.98 27.22
CA PHE A 378 -14.75 -17.76 27.15
C PHE A 378 -15.99 -17.85 28.04
N HIS A 379 -16.05 -17.02 29.08
CA HIS A 379 -17.19 -16.96 30.01
C HIS A 379 -18.23 -15.94 29.55
N ALA A 380 -19.15 -16.36 28.68
CA ALA A 380 -20.16 -15.49 28.08
C ALA A 380 -21.04 -14.74 29.10
N GLY A 381 -21.41 -15.36 30.23
CA GLY A 381 -22.24 -14.74 31.26
C GLY A 381 -21.57 -13.52 31.91
N ASN A 382 -20.31 -13.68 32.36
CA ASN A 382 -19.53 -12.60 32.96
C ASN A 382 -19.30 -11.47 31.96
N TYR A 383 -18.97 -11.82 30.71
CA TYR A 383 -18.80 -10.85 29.63
C TYR A 383 -20.07 -10.03 29.39
N ASN A 384 -21.23 -10.67 29.27
CA ASN A 384 -22.50 -9.98 29.00
C ASN A 384 -22.92 -9.06 30.16
N ASN A 385 -22.67 -9.47 31.41
CA ASN A 385 -22.94 -8.65 32.58
C ASN A 385 -22.03 -7.42 32.62
N ALA A 386 -20.73 -7.62 32.42
CA ALA A 386 -19.75 -6.53 32.35
C ALA A 386 -20.09 -5.55 31.21
N LEU A 387 -20.45 -6.08 30.03
CA LEU A 387 -20.83 -5.28 28.88
C LEU A 387 -22.09 -4.45 29.14
N SER A 388 -23.12 -5.04 29.76
CA SER A 388 -24.34 -4.33 30.14
C SER A 388 -24.04 -3.18 31.12
N ASN A 389 -23.22 -3.43 32.13
CA ASN A 389 -22.84 -2.42 33.12
C ASN A 389 -22.03 -1.28 32.48
N ALA A 390 -21.05 -1.61 31.65
CA ALA A 390 -20.25 -0.63 30.92
C ALA A 390 -21.11 0.22 29.97
N THR A 391 -22.08 -0.41 29.29
CA THR A 391 -22.99 0.29 28.37
C THR A 391 -23.87 1.28 29.13
N LYS A 392 -24.43 0.89 30.28
CA LYS A 392 -25.21 1.81 31.12
C LYS A 392 -24.38 3.01 31.57
N ALA A 393 -23.16 2.76 32.07
CA ALA A 393 -22.26 3.82 32.50
C ALA A 393 -21.92 4.78 31.35
N LYS A 394 -21.61 4.25 30.17
CA LYS A 394 -21.37 5.04 28.95
C LYS A 394 -22.58 5.89 28.59
N THR A 395 -23.77 5.30 28.48
CA THR A 395 -24.99 6.05 28.12
C THR A 395 -25.30 7.19 29.09
N HIS A 396 -25.03 6.98 30.38
CA HIS A 396 -25.18 8.03 31.38
C HIS A 396 -24.18 9.17 31.16
N LEU A 397 -22.89 8.85 30.97
CA LEU A 397 -21.86 9.85 30.69
C LEU A 397 -22.11 10.62 29.39
N ASP A 398 -22.49 9.93 28.32
CA ASP A 398 -22.80 10.55 27.02
C ASP A 398 -23.99 11.51 27.15
N SER A 399 -25.00 11.15 27.95
CA SER A 399 -26.16 12.03 28.21
C SER A 399 -25.79 13.30 28.98
N LEU A 400 -24.88 13.19 29.96
CA LEU A 400 -24.37 14.34 30.72
C LEU A 400 -23.52 15.23 29.81
N TYR A 401 -22.62 14.63 29.03
CA TYR A 401 -21.77 15.34 28.08
C TYR A 401 -22.58 16.13 27.04
N THR A 402 -23.59 15.49 26.45
CA THR A 402 -24.49 16.14 25.49
C THR A 402 -25.28 17.27 26.14
N SER A 403 -25.68 17.11 27.41
CA SER A 403 -26.43 18.13 28.16
C SER A 403 -25.57 19.36 28.48
N LEU A 404 -24.29 19.17 28.80
CA LEU A 404 -23.34 20.25 29.07
C LEU A 404 -23.06 21.09 27.82
N ARG A 405 -22.90 20.43 26.66
CA ARG A 405 -22.64 21.10 25.38
C ARG A 405 -23.87 21.66 24.68
N LYS A 406 -25.07 21.36 25.18
CA LYS A 406 -26.30 21.93 24.63
C LYS A 406 -26.28 23.43 24.85
N ILE A 407 -26.49 24.18 23.76
CA ILE A 407 -26.66 25.63 23.81
C ILE A 407 -27.92 25.93 24.62
N GLN A 408 -27.77 26.69 25.71
CA GLN A 408 -28.87 27.03 26.63
C GLN A 408 -29.25 28.51 26.57
N PHE A 409 -28.30 29.40 26.30
CA PHE A 409 -28.54 30.84 26.36
C PHE A 409 -27.89 31.56 25.18
N GLY A 410 -28.69 31.87 24.14
CA GLY A 410 -28.16 32.48 22.92
C GLY A 410 -27.21 31.53 22.18
N PRO A 411 -25.93 31.90 21.95
CA PRO A 411 -24.90 31.00 21.43
C PRO A 411 -24.14 30.23 22.53
N TYR A 412 -24.42 30.48 23.80
CA TYR A 412 -23.64 30.00 24.93
C TYR A 412 -24.15 28.66 25.48
N THR A 413 -23.21 27.78 25.83
CA THR A 413 -23.47 26.56 26.59
C THR A 413 -23.75 26.89 28.06
N TRP A 414 -24.12 25.88 28.85
CA TRP A 414 -24.29 26.06 30.30
C TRP A 414 -23.01 26.57 30.97
N GLU A 415 -21.86 25.96 30.63
CA GLU A 415 -20.55 26.34 31.18
C GLU A 415 -20.21 27.79 30.84
N ASP A 416 -20.43 28.20 29.59
CA ASP A 416 -20.24 29.58 29.14
C ASP A 416 -21.17 30.54 29.89
N THR A 417 -22.44 30.17 30.08
CA THR A 417 -23.44 31.00 30.75
C THR A 417 -23.08 31.21 32.22
N VAL A 418 -22.63 30.16 32.92
CA VAL A 418 -22.13 30.25 34.30
C VAL A 418 -20.84 31.08 34.34
N GLY A 419 -19.94 30.91 33.37
CA GLY A 419 -18.73 31.71 33.24
C GLY A 419 -19.03 33.21 33.08
N LEU A 420 -19.98 33.56 32.21
CA LEU A 420 -20.47 34.92 32.04
C LEU A 420 -21.06 35.45 33.35
N PHE A 421 -21.91 34.68 34.02
CA PHE A 421 -22.52 35.06 35.29
C PHE A 421 -21.47 35.33 36.38
N LEU A 422 -20.50 34.43 36.56
CA LEU A 422 -19.42 34.59 37.54
C LEU A 422 -18.50 35.76 37.20
N GLY A 423 -18.26 36.01 35.91
CA GLY A 423 -17.52 37.19 35.44
C GLY A 423 -18.23 38.49 35.84
N HIS A 424 -19.54 38.57 35.60
CA HIS A 424 -20.36 39.74 35.96
C HIS A 424 -20.58 39.88 37.48
N GLN A 425 -20.57 38.79 38.23
CA GLN A 425 -20.62 38.84 39.70
C GLN A 425 -19.39 39.47 40.36
N ARG A 426 -18.24 39.50 39.68
CA ARG A 426 -17.01 40.10 40.23
C ARG A 426 -16.98 41.62 40.16
N LEU A 427 -17.96 42.26 39.53
CA LEU A 427 -18.06 43.70 39.45
C LEU A 427 -18.64 44.25 40.77
N GLU A 428 -17.91 45.14 41.44
CA GLU A 428 -18.14 45.62 42.82
C GLU A 428 -19.48 46.36 43.04
N ALA A 429 -20.27 46.62 41.99
CA ALA A 429 -21.49 47.45 42.06
C ALA A 429 -22.81 46.67 42.27
N LYS A 430 -22.77 45.35 42.47
CA LYS A 430 -23.98 44.51 42.49
C LYS A 430 -24.88 44.74 43.70
N GLU A 431 -24.30 44.94 44.88
CA GLU A 431 -25.05 45.11 46.14
C GLU A 431 -25.93 46.37 46.13
N LEU A 432 -25.50 47.41 45.41
CA LEU A 432 -26.27 48.66 45.24
C LEU A 432 -27.44 48.53 44.27
N LEU A 433 -27.40 47.55 43.36
CA LEU A 433 -28.42 47.35 42.32
C LEU A 433 -29.53 46.39 42.76
N GLU A 434 -29.27 45.52 43.74
CA GLU A 434 -30.25 44.54 44.23
C GLU A 434 -31.48 45.22 44.88
N GLU A 435 -31.34 46.43 45.43
CA GLU A 435 -32.48 47.19 46.00
C GLU A 435 -33.41 47.80 44.94
N PHE A 436 -32.91 48.04 43.71
CA PHE A 436 -33.65 48.72 42.65
C PHE A 436 -34.13 47.81 41.52
N LEU A 437 -33.58 46.60 41.40
CA LEU A 437 -33.91 45.66 40.34
C LEU A 437 -35.00 44.69 40.78
N LYS A 438 -36.21 44.81 40.23
CA LYS A 438 -37.27 43.81 40.42
C LYS A 438 -37.21 42.77 39.30
N LYS A 439 -37.32 41.50 39.67
CA LYS A 439 -37.26 40.37 38.73
C LYS A 439 -38.39 40.38 37.69
N GLU A 440 -39.50 41.02 38.01
CA GLU A 440 -40.69 41.15 37.15
C GLU A 440 -40.46 42.09 35.96
N ASP A 441 -39.49 42.99 36.06
CA ASP A 441 -39.19 44.00 35.03
C ASP A 441 -38.34 43.44 33.87
N PHE A 442 -37.86 42.20 34.00
CA PHE A 442 -36.97 41.55 33.02
C PHE A 442 -37.62 40.32 32.40
N LYS A 443 -37.46 40.17 31.09
CA LYS A 443 -37.88 38.97 30.33
C LYS A 443 -36.90 37.80 30.49
N LEU A 444 -35.70 38.05 31.02
CA LEU A 444 -34.62 37.09 31.25
C LEU A 444 -34.28 36.28 29.99
N SER A 445 -34.27 36.97 28.84
CA SER A 445 -33.97 36.39 27.54
C SER A 445 -32.58 36.79 27.04
N TYR A 446 -32.01 36.01 26.11
CA TYR A 446 -30.71 36.34 25.51
C TYR A 446 -30.74 37.67 24.76
N GLN A 447 -31.84 37.99 24.07
CA GLN A 447 -31.96 39.24 23.32
C GLN A 447 -31.90 40.46 24.25
N GLU A 448 -32.58 40.38 25.38
CA GLU A 448 -32.57 41.42 26.40
C GLU A 448 -31.18 41.58 27.03
N TYR A 449 -30.49 40.48 27.31
CA TYR A 449 -29.10 40.50 27.78
C TYR A 449 -28.15 41.23 26.82
N VAL A 450 -28.26 40.98 25.52
CA VAL A 450 -27.45 41.66 24.50
C VAL A 450 -27.75 43.16 24.41
N ILE A 451 -29.02 43.55 24.62
CA ILE A 451 -29.40 44.97 24.64
C ILE A 451 -28.78 45.66 25.86
N ILE A 452 -28.93 45.08 27.05
CA ILE A 452 -28.37 45.63 28.29
C ILE A 452 -26.83 45.76 28.20
N LEU A 453 -26.15 44.79 27.59
CA LEU A 453 -24.70 44.84 27.38
C LEU A 453 -24.23 45.90 26.38
N LYS A 454 -25.08 46.38 25.47
CA LYS A 454 -24.73 47.42 24.50
C LYS A 454 -24.92 48.83 25.06
N ASP A 455 -25.82 48.97 26.02
CA ASP A 455 -26.17 50.24 26.66
C ASP A 455 -25.32 50.50 27.93
N LEU A 456 -24.53 49.50 28.36
CA LEU A 456 -23.45 49.58 29.35
C LEU A 456 -22.11 49.82 28.64
#